data_AF-I1MUV4-F1
#
_entry.id   AF-I1MUV4-F1
#
_cell.length_a   1.000
_cell.length_b   1.000
_cell.length_c   1.000
_cell.angle_alpha   90.00
_cell.angle_beta   90.00
_cell.angle_gamma   90.00
#
_symmetry.space_group_name_H-M   'P 1'
#
loop_
_entity.id
_entity.type
_entity.pdbx_description
1 polymer ?
#
loop_
_entity_poly.entity_id
_entity_poly.type
_entity_poly.pdbx_seq_one_letter_code
_entity_poly.pdbx_strand_id
1 'polypeptide(L)'
;MCLADLEFDYINPYDSSSRINKVILPEYIIVGVLFGFYLVTGHWIMSLICAPYLYYNVRLYRQGKHLVDVTEIFNLLPKEKKQRLFKLFYIVFILFLSLFWYGD
;
A
#
# COMPACT_ATOMS: atom_id res chain seq x y z
N MET A 1 -6.65 7.66 30.11
CA MET A 1 -5.64 8.53 29.49
C MET A 1 -4.23 7.98 29.73
N CYS A 2 -3.82 7.70 30.98
CA CYS A 2 -2.46 7.18 31.27
C CYS A 2 -2.13 5.78 30.72
N LEU A 3 -3.11 4.87 30.59
CA LEU A 3 -2.88 3.51 30.08
C LEU A 3 -2.55 3.50 28.57
N ALA A 4 -3.21 4.36 27.80
CA ALA A 4 -2.97 4.49 26.36
C ALA A 4 -1.61 5.17 26.06
N ASP A 5 -1.19 6.12 26.90
CA ASP A 5 0.16 6.71 26.82
C ASP A 5 1.26 5.68 27.13
N LEU A 6 1.07 4.84 28.16
CA LEU A 6 1.98 3.73 28.50
C LEU A 6 2.04 2.65 27.40
N GLU A 7 0.91 2.35 26.76
CA GLU A 7 0.85 1.40 25.64
C GLU A 7 1.54 1.98 24.38
N PHE A 8 1.50 3.29 24.20
CA PHE A 8 2.20 3.99 23.14
C PHE A 8 3.73 4.03 23.37
N ASP A 9 4.16 4.22 24.62
CA ASP A 9 5.59 4.12 25.00
C ASP A 9 6.15 2.70 24.86
N TYR A 10 5.30 1.67 25.03
CA TYR A 10 5.69 0.28 24.85
C TYR A 10 5.74 -0.16 23.38
N ILE A 11 5.08 0.56 22.47
CA ILE A 11 5.15 0.29 21.04
C ILE A 11 6.53 0.70 20.54
N ASN A 12 7.42 -0.28 20.44
CA ASN A 12 8.72 -0.10 19.81
C ASN A 12 8.52 0.34 18.34
N PRO A 13 8.94 1.54 17.95
CA PRO A 13 8.82 2.00 16.58
C PRO A 13 9.58 1.14 15.59
N TYR A 14 10.64 0.48 16.05
CA TYR A 14 11.42 -0.45 15.24
C TYR A 14 10.61 -1.71 14.89
N ASP A 15 9.90 -2.28 15.85
CA ASP A 15 9.03 -3.43 15.59
C ASP A 15 7.84 -3.04 14.72
N SER A 16 7.22 -1.89 14.98
CA SER A 16 6.09 -1.40 14.18
C SER A 16 6.49 -1.11 12.72
N SER A 17 7.60 -0.41 12.49
CA SER A 17 8.13 -0.16 11.15
C SER A 17 8.53 -1.45 10.43
N SER A 18 9.19 -2.39 11.11
CA SER A 18 9.57 -3.70 10.55
C SER A 18 8.34 -4.53 10.15
N ARG A 19 7.30 -4.56 10.98
CA ARG A 19 6.04 -5.24 10.67
C ARG A 19 5.31 -4.58 9.50
N ILE A 20 5.30 -3.25 9.44
CA ILE A 20 4.74 -2.50 8.31
C ILE A 20 5.47 -2.85 7.02
N ASN A 21 6.80 -2.86 7.06
CA ASN A 21 7.63 -3.11 5.88
C ASN A 21 7.50 -4.54 5.35
N LYS A 22 7.34 -5.53 6.23
CA LYS A 22 7.04 -6.92 5.85
C LYS A 22 5.72 -7.09 5.11
N VAL A 23 4.74 -6.22 5.34
CA VAL A 23 3.42 -6.28 4.67
C VAL A 23 3.41 -5.48 3.36
N ILE A 24 4.23 -4.44 3.25
CA ILE A 24 4.33 -3.59 2.05
C ILE A 24 4.89 -4.36 0.84
N LEU A 25 5.92 -5.19 1.06
CA LEU A 25 6.54 -6.00 0.01
C LEU A 25 5.55 -6.93 -0.73
N PRO A 26 4.80 -7.81 -0.04
CA PRO A 26 3.85 -8.68 -0.71
C PRO A 26 2.73 -7.88 -1.39
N GLU A 27 2.34 -6.72 -0.87
CA GLU A 27 1.35 -5.85 -1.50
C GLU A 27 1.82 -5.33 -2.88
N TYR A 28 3.07 -4.88 -2.99
CA TYR A 28 3.65 -4.46 -4.27
C TYR A 28 3.72 -5.59 -5.29
N ILE A 29 4.05 -6.80 -4.83
CA ILE A 29 4.10 -7.98 -5.68
C ILE A 29 2.70 -8.31 -6.20
N ILE A 30 1.69 -8.34 -5.33
CA ILE A 30 0.31 -8.66 -5.71
C ILE A 30 -0.22 -7.66 -6.73
N VAL A 31 -0.03 -6.36 -6.50
CA VAL A 31 -0.50 -5.33 -7.45
C VAL A 31 0.23 -5.41 -8.78
N GLY A 32 1.54 -5.70 -8.78
CA GLY A 32 2.31 -5.91 -10.00
C GLY A 32 1.86 -7.13 -10.80
N VAL A 33 1.59 -8.24 -10.12
CA VAL A 33 1.02 -9.44 -10.74
C VAL A 33 -0.37 -9.16 -11.30
N LEU A 34 -1.23 -8.43 -10.56
CA LEU A 34 -2.58 -8.08 -10.99
C LEU A 34 -2.57 -7.19 -12.24
N PHE A 35 -1.69 -6.17 -12.27
CA PHE A 35 -1.49 -5.31 -13.43
C PHE A 35 -1.01 -6.09 -14.66
N GLY A 36 -0.05 -7.01 -14.47
CA GLY A 36 0.41 -7.92 -15.52
C GLY A 36 -0.71 -8.83 -16.03
N PHE A 37 -1.53 -9.34 -15.11
CA PHE A 37 -2.69 -10.17 -15.45
C PHE A 37 -3.70 -9.39 -16.31
N TYR A 38 -4.04 -8.15 -15.95
CA TYR A 38 -4.92 -7.30 -16.75
C TYR A 38 -4.36 -6.92 -18.12
N LEU A 39 -3.04 -6.80 -18.26
CA LEU A 39 -2.41 -6.63 -19.57
C LEU A 39 -2.54 -7.89 -20.44
N VAL A 40 -2.33 -9.07 -19.86
CA VAL A 40 -2.42 -10.35 -20.59
C VAL A 40 -3.87 -10.67 -20.98
N THR A 41 -4.85 -10.37 -20.13
CA THR A 41 -6.27 -10.57 -20.43
C THR A 41 -6.86 -9.53 -21.40
N GLY A 42 -6.08 -8.52 -21.82
CA GLY A 42 -6.53 -7.49 -22.75
C GLY A 42 -7.47 -6.45 -22.15
N HIS A 43 -7.53 -6.34 -20.82
CA HIS A 43 -8.32 -5.31 -20.12
C HIS A 43 -7.51 -4.02 -19.95
N TRP A 44 -7.32 -3.32 -21.06
CA TRP A 44 -6.51 -2.10 -21.15
C TRP A 44 -6.96 -0.99 -20.19
N ILE A 45 -8.27 -0.81 -19.99
CA ILE A 45 -8.81 0.23 -19.10
C ILE A 45 -8.40 -0.02 -17.64
N MET A 46 -8.49 -1.26 -17.17
CA MET A 46 -8.14 -1.61 -15.77
C MET A 46 -6.64 -1.57 -15.54
N SER A 47 -5.86 -1.95 -16.56
CA SER A 47 -4.42 -1.75 -16.57
C SER A 47 -4.06 -0.26 -16.46
N LEU A 48 -4.70 0.61 -17.25
CA LEU A 48 -4.44 2.06 -17.24
C LEU A 48 -4.76 2.71 -15.87
N ILE A 49 -5.82 2.26 -15.19
CA ILE A 49 -6.16 2.70 -13.83
C ILE A 49 -5.10 2.25 -12.81
N CYS A 50 -4.54 1.04 -12.96
CA CYS A 50 -3.49 0.49 -12.08
C CYS A 50 -2.10 1.09 -12.35
N ALA A 51 -1.84 1.55 -13.58
CA ALA A 51 -0.54 2.05 -14.04
C ALA A 51 0.04 3.20 -13.19
N PRO A 52 -0.67 4.29 -12.86
CA PRO A 52 -0.09 5.40 -12.09
C PRO A 52 0.27 4.98 -10.66
N TYR A 53 -0.51 4.09 -10.05
CA TYR A 53 -0.24 3.55 -8.73
C TYR A 53 0.99 2.64 -8.74
N LEU A 54 1.08 1.73 -9.72
CA LEU A 54 2.25 0.89 -9.91
C LEU A 54 3.51 1.70 -10.19
N TYR A 55 3.43 2.72 -11.05
CA TYR A 55 4.55 3.60 -11.37
C TYR A 55 5.06 4.35 -10.14
N TYR A 56 4.15 4.88 -9.31
CA TYR A 56 4.54 5.53 -8.05
C TYR A 56 5.29 4.57 -7.13
N ASN A 57 4.79 3.33 -6.99
CA ASN A 57 5.40 2.31 -6.14
C ASN A 57 6.77 1.84 -6.66
N VAL A 58 6.91 1.63 -7.98
CA VAL A 58 8.19 1.27 -8.60
C VAL A 58 9.21 2.40 -8.45
N ARG A 59 8.78 3.65 -8.59
CA ARG A 59 9.64 4.82 -8.37
C ARG A 59 10.14 4.87 -6.93
N LEU A 60 9.26 4.60 -5.96
CA LEU A 60 9.61 4.55 -4.54
C LEU A 60 10.57 3.39 -4.22
N TYR A 61 10.34 2.22 -4.82
CA TYR A 61 11.23 1.05 -4.72
C TYR A 61 12.62 1.35 -5.28
N ARG A 62 12.71 1.97 -6.47
CA ARG A 62 13.98 2.35 -7.11
C ARG A 62 14.77 3.40 -6.32
N GLN A 63 14.10 4.23 -5.54
CA GLN A 63 14.74 5.23 -4.69
C GLN A 63 15.30 4.65 -3.39
N GLY A 64 15.13 3.34 -3.13
CA GLY A 64 15.59 2.71 -1.87
C GLY A 64 14.81 3.15 -0.63
N LYS A 65 13.83 4.06 -0.79
CA LYS A 65 12.91 4.54 0.25
C LYS A 65 11.73 3.59 0.50
N HIS A 66 11.84 2.35 0.06
CA HIS A 66 10.91 1.27 0.44
C HIS A 66 10.92 1.08 1.96
N LEU A 67 12.09 1.19 2.58
CA LEU A 67 12.26 1.04 4.02
C LEU A 67 11.83 2.35 4.68
N VAL A 68 10.79 2.27 5.51
CA VAL A 68 10.35 3.43 6.29
C VAL A 68 11.43 3.72 7.32
N ASP A 69 12.10 4.87 7.18
CA ASP A 69 13.12 5.30 8.12
C ASP A 69 12.48 5.56 9.49
N VAL A 70 12.98 4.85 10.50
CA VAL A 70 12.41 4.78 11.85
C VAL A 70 12.39 6.16 12.53
N THR A 71 13.25 7.06 12.08
CA THR A 71 13.37 8.43 12.59
C THR A 71 12.30 9.38 12.07
N GLU A 72 11.70 9.12 10.90
CA GLU A 72 10.66 9.96 10.29
C GLU A 72 9.24 9.42 10.52
N ILE A 73 9.10 8.14 10.88
CA ILE A 73 7.80 7.44 10.94
C ILE A 73 6.79 8.07 11.90
N PHE A 74 7.25 8.61 13.03
CA PHE A 74 6.37 9.25 14.01
C PHE A 74 5.81 10.59 13.53
N ASN A 75 6.59 11.35 12.75
CA ASN A 75 6.15 12.63 12.22
C ASN A 75 5.22 12.45 11.00
N LEU A 76 5.34 11.31 10.30
CA LEU A 76 4.51 10.91 9.16
C LEU A 76 3.33 10.01 9.53
N LEU A 77 3.21 9.56 10.78
CA LEU A 77 2.16 8.66 11.27
C LEU A 77 0.72 9.04 10.85
N PRO A 78 0.26 10.31 10.95
CA PRO A 78 -1.08 10.67 10.47
C PRO A 78 -1.21 10.63 8.93
N LYS A 79 -0.12 10.92 8.20
CA LYS A 79 -0.09 10.84 6.73
C LYS A 79 -0.08 9.39 6.25
N GLU A 80 0.71 8.54 6.88
CA GLU A 80 0.77 7.08 6.64
C GLU A 80 -0.59 6.43 6.91
N LYS A 81 -1.25 6.79 8.01
CA LYS A 81 -2.59 6.29 8.34
C LYS A 81 -3.62 6.68 7.27
N LYS A 82 -3.56 7.92 6.78
CA LYS A 82 -4.42 8.42 5.69
C LYS A 82 -4.10 7.73 4.35
N GLN A 83 -2.82 7.52 4.04
CA GLN A 83 -2.39 6.78 2.84
C GLN A 83 -2.85 5.33 2.88
N ARG A 84 -2.74 4.63 4.01
CA ARG A 84 -3.25 3.26 4.18
C ARG A 84 -4.74 3.15 3.93
N LEU A 85 -5.51 4.12 4.44
CA LEU A 85 -6.95 4.17 4.24
C LEU A 85 -7.30 4.42 2.76
N PHE A 86 -6.55 5.30 2.09
CA PHE A 86 -6.67 5.52 0.65
C PHE A 86 -6.30 4.27 -0.17
N LYS A 87 -5.29 3.52 0.27
CA LYS A 87 -4.86 2.24 -0.31
C LYS A 87 -5.97 1.19 -0.24
N LEU A 88 -6.57 1.01 0.94
CA LEU A 88 -7.68 0.09 1.13
C LEU A 88 -8.87 0.46 0.25
N PHE A 89 -9.22 1.74 0.22
CA PHE A 89 -10.27 2.24 -0.66
C PHE A 89 -9.99 1.93 -2.14
N TYR A 90 -8.75 2.14 -2.58
CA TYR A 90 -8.32 1.85 -3.94
C TYR A 90 -8.40 0.35 -4.29
N ILE A 91 -7.99 -0.54 -3.38
CA ILE A 91 -8.12 -2.00 -3.56
C ILE A 91 -9.59 -2.40 -3.66
N VAL A 92 -10.45 -1.91 -2.76
CA VAL A 92 -11.89 -2.20 -2.79
C VAL A 92 -12.52 -1.67 -4.07
N PHE A 93 -12.11 -0.49 -4.53
CA PHE A 93 -12.59 0.11 -5.76
C PHE A 93 -12.18 -0.72 -7.00
N ILE A 94 -10.94 -1.18 -7.09
CA ILE A 94 -10.48 -2.09 -8.16
C ILE A 94 -11.25 -3.41 -8.12
N LEU A 95 -11.47 -3.97 -6.92
CA LEU A 95 -12.18 -5.23 -6.74
C LEU A 95 -13.64 -5.08 -7.22
N PHE A 96 -14.29 -3.96 -6.86
CA PHE A 96 -15.63 -3.64 -7.34
C PHE A 96 -15.69 -3.49 -8.86
N LEU A 97 -14.75 -2.75 -9.46
CA LEU A 97 -14.65 -2.62 -10.93
C LEU A 97 -14.43 -3.98 -11.62
N SER A 98 -13.60 -4.84 -11.03
CA SER A 98 -13.33 -6.17 -11.59
C SER A 98 -14.55 -7.09 -11.55
N LEU A 99 -15.36 -7.00 -10.48
CA LEU A 99 -16.62 -7.74 -10.37
C LEU A 99 -17.67 -7.23 -11.36
N PHE A 100 -17.78 -5.91 -11.51
CA PHE A 100 -18.69 -5.30 -12.48
C PHE A 100 -18.35 -5.74 -13.90
N TRP A 101 -17.07 -5.70 -14.27
CA TRP A 101 -16.62 -6.08 -15.61
C TRP A 101 -16.74 -7.57 -15.95
N TYR A 102 -16.73 -8.45 -14.94
CA TYR A 102 -16.95 -9.90 -15.13
C TYR A 102 -18.44 -10.28 -15.09
N GLY A 103 -19.28 -9.41 -14.51
CA GLY A 103 -20.72 -9.63 -14.35
C GLY A 103 -21.58 -9.16 -15.53
N ASP A 104 -21.05 -8.27 -16.38
CA ASP A 104 -21.65 -7.85 -17.66
C ASP A 104 -21.18 -8.74 -18.84
#